data_AF-A0A0Q5NZV1-F1
#
_entry.id   AF-A0A0Q5NZV1-F1
#
_cell.length_a   1.000
_cell.length_b   1.000
_cell.length_c   1.000
_cell.angle_alpha   90.00
_cell.angle_beta   90.00
_cell.angle_gamma   90.00
#
_symmetry.space_group_name_H-M   'P 1'
#
loop_
_entity.id
_entity.type
_entity.pdbx_description
1 polymer ?
#
loop_
_entity_poly.entity_id
_entity_poly.type
_entity_poly.pdbx_seq_one_letter_code
_entity_poly.pdbx_strand_id
1 'polypeptide(L)'
;MVGQLTSGFGPRPNPFGTGVIPDGFTDESELTFHAGQDIAGVPERTPFFAASGGTVRKVNYGGTAGGNGIIVDAGNNTEFWYWHAADGTSKVKAGQTIKAGDELAGVGSTGASTAPHLHFEIHVQGQPVDPLAYMKERGITVGVGGTSNALGASRNESSAAANQGALAVKGPNGTAITFSTEQMSLVATIVSEGKRAGVPTNGLLIALMVALQESGINTYANATVPDSLKYPHIKVGSDHDSVNAFQQRPAAGWGSVKELMDPIYAAQAFYGGKEGPNQGSPRGLLDIPGWEQMNLGEAGQNVQVSAFPDAYEKWQNTAQQLLDSAGGAIPAQCTPGADQPITATDNAETRSKIIEAAKQGVGGSYIWGGTTFHAWDCSGYVQWIYNQAGIKLPRVSQWTVGIKTTTPQPGDLVVQRSGPEHWEHVGIYAGNGQMYSALNPKDRTLLHTTTWESDTEYFKLLK
;
A
#
# COMPACT_ATOMS: atom_id res chain seq x y z
N MET A 1 7.66 7.46 -20.77
CA MET A 1 7.77 6.14 -21.45
C MET A 1 6.56 5.97 -22.36
N VAL A 2 6.74 5.37 -23.53
CA VAL A 2 5.71 5.23 -24.58
C VAL A 2 5.24 3.78 -24.67
N GLY A 3 3.92 3.57 -24.77
CA GLY A 3 3.29 2.26 -24.90
C GLY A 3 2.27 1.96 -23.80
N GLN A 4 1.55 0.86 -23.93
CA GLN A 4 0.57 0.33 -22.99
C GLN A 4 1.22 -0.69 -22.04
N LEU A 5 0.73 -0.76 -20.80
CA LEU A 5 1.14 -1.78 -19.85
C LEU A 5 0.59 -3.15 -20.29
N THR A 6 1.45 -4.15 -20.46
CA THR A 6 1.06 -5.49 -20.92
C THR A 6 1.34 -6.60 -19.92
N SER A 7 2.28 -6.43 -19.00
CA SER A 7 2.56 -7.40 -17.92
C SER A 7 3.12 -6.68 -16.70
N GLY A 8 2.50 -6.87 -15.54
CA GLY A 8 2.84 -6.17 -14.29
C GLY A 8 3.94 -6.83 -13.46
N PHE A 9 4.48 -6.09 -12.49
CA PHE A 9 5.45 -6.60 -11.53
C PHE A 9 4.83 -7.70 -10.65
N GLY A 10 5.61 -8.72 -10.32
CA GLY A 10 5.23 -9.80 -9.39
C GLY A 10 4.94 -11.14 -10.07
N PRO A 11 4.32 -12.09 -9.35
CA PRO A 11 4.08 -13.44 -9.85
C PRO A 11 3.19 -13.47 -11.10
N ARG A 12 3.58 -14.26 -12.10
CA ARG A 12 2.84 -14.46 -13.36
C ARG A 12 2.98 -15.90 -13.88
N PRO A 13 2.08 -16.36 -14.76
CA PRO A 13 2.32 -17.59 -15.53
C PRO A 13 3.56 -17.44 -16.42
N ASN A 14 4.20 -18.56 -16.75
CA ASN A 14 5.32 -18.58 -17.70
C ASN A 14 4.87 -18.01 -19.07
N PRO A 15 5.43 -16.87 -19.53
CA PRO A 15 4.99 -16.22 -20.75
C PRO A 15 5.35 -17.00 -22.03
N PHE A 16 6.27 -17.96 -21.94
CA PHE A 16 6.68 -18.82 -23.06
C PHE A 16 5.88 -20.14 -23.13
N GLY A 17 4.98 -20.35 -22.17
CA GLY A 17 4.21 -21.59 -22.01
C GLY A 17 4.81 -22.52 -20.96
N THR A 18 3.96 -23.30 -20.28
CA THR A 18 4.37 -24.19 -19.18
C THR A 18 5.50 -25.14 -19.61
N GLY A 19 6.57 -25.19 -18.83
CA GLY A 19 7.73 -26.04 -19.07
C GLY A 19 8.67 -25.56 -20.19
N VAL A 20 8.41 -24.40 -20.80
CA VAL A 20 9.32 -23.78 -21.77
C VAL A 20 10.27 -22.84 -21.03
N ILE A 21 11.55 -23.21 -20.99
CA ILE A 21 12.62 -22.40 -20.40
C ILE A 21 13.50 -21.88 -21.54
N PRO A 22 13.41 -20.59 -21.91
CA PRO A 22 14.22 -20.03 -22.98
C PRO A 22 15.68 -19.84 -22.54
N ASP A 23 16.57 -19.70 -23.53
CA ASP A 23 18.00 -19.55 -23.31
C ASP A 23 18.33 -18.36 -22.39
N GLY A 24 19.12 -18.60 -21.36
CA GLY A 24 19.48 -17.61 -20.34
C GLY A 24 18.75 -17.74 -19.01
N PHE A 25 17.79 -18.67 -18.89
CA PHE A 25 17.16 -19.06 -17.63
C PHE A 25 17.49 -20.51 -17.30
N THR A 26 17.52 -20.84 -16.00
CA THR A 26 17.83 -22.19 -15.54
C THR A 26 16.61 -22.94 -14.99
N ASP A 27 15.61 -22.20 -14.52
CA ASP A 27 14.37 -22.77 -13.96
C ASP A 27 13.14 -21.89 -14.25
N GLU A 28 11.96 -22.51 -14.28
CA GLU A 28 10.68 -21.84 -14.54
C GLU A 28 10.28 -20.84 -13.44
N SER A 29 10.82 -20.99 -12.22
CA SER A 29 10.67 -20.01 -11.13
C SER A 29 11.21 -18.62 -11.49
N GLU A 30 12.24 -18.53 -12.34
CA GLU A 30 12.80 -17.26 -12.80
C GLU A 30 11.88 -16.53 -13.79
N LEU A 31 10.98 -17.26 -14.45
CA LEU A 31 10.03 -16.72 -15.43
C LEU A 31 8.69 -16.36 -14.79
N THR A 32 8.37 -17.01 -13.67
CA THR A 32 7.09 -16.91 -12.96
C THR A 32 7.06 -15.82 -11.90
N PHE A 33 8.18 -15.12 -11.67
CA PHE A 33 8.21 -13.83 -10.98
C PHE A 33 8.74 -12.75 -11.93
N HIS A 34 7.92 -11.74 -12.20
CA HIS A 34 8.24 -10.65 -13.11
C HIS A 34 8.84 -9.47 -12.35
N ALA A 35 10.14 -9.24 -12.49
CA ALA A 35 10.88 -8.23 -11.72
C ALA A 35 10.64 -6.78 -12.17
N GLY A 36 9.73 -6.54 -13.12
CA GLY A 36 9.49 -5.23 -13.71
C GLY A 36 8.11 -5.08 -14.34
N GLN A 37 8.02 -4.11 -15.23
CA GLN A 37 6.82 -3.76 -15.96
C GLN A 37 7.09 -3.85 -17.47
N ASP A 38 6.25 -4.60 -18.18
CA ASP A 38 6.28 -4.65 -19.64
C ASP A 38 5.40 -3.54 -20.21
N ILE A 39 5.99 -2.76 -21.10
CA ILE A 39 5.35 -1.65 -21.81
C ILE A 39 5.45 -1.93 -23.30
N ALA A 40 4.33 -2.29 -23.94
CA ALA A 40 4.27 -2.70 -25.34
C ALA A 40 3.25 -1.87 -26.13
N GLY A 41 2.80 -2.36 -27.29
CA GLY A 41 1.80 -1.68 -28.12
C GLY A 41 2.34 -0.49 -28.92
N VAL A 42 3.66 -0.42 -29.09
CA VAL A 42 4.35 0.52 -29.98
C VAL A 42 5.20 -0.26 -30.99
N PRO A 43 5.46 0.29 -32.19
CA PRO A 43 6.35 -0.35 -33.15
C PRO A 43 7.75 -0.59 -32.60
N GLU A 44 8.43 -1.62 -33.10
CA GLU A 44 9.86 -1.80 -32.85
C GLU A 44 10.64 -0.54 -33.26
N ARG A 45 11.72 -0.26 -32.54
CA ARG A 45 12.59 0.92 -32.64
C ARG A 45 11.92 2.23 -32.22
N THR A 46 10.70 2.20 -31.67
CA THR A 46 10.10 3.38 -31.02
C THR A 46 11.02 3.87 -29.89
N PRO A 47 11.40 5.16 -29.86
CA PRO A 47 12.31 5.68 -28.83
C PRO A 47 11.74 5.52 -27.42
N PHE A 48 12.58 5.09 -26.47
CA PHE A 48 12.30 5.18 -25.04
C PHE A 48 13.33 6.05 -24.32
N PHE A 49 12.90 6.62 -23.20
CA PHE A 49 13.58 7.73 -22.53
C PHE A 49 13.87 7.39 -21.08
N ALA A 50 14.91 7.99 -20.53
CA ALA A 50 15.32 7.84 -19.15
C ALA A 50 14.21 8.30 -18.20
N ALA A 51 13.84 7.43 -17.26
CA ALA A 51 12.83 7.69 -16.24
C ALA A 51 13.38 8.57 -15.10
N SER A 52 14.70 8.52 -14.90
CA SER A 52 15.43 9.33 -13.92
C SER A 52 16.73 9.86 -14.52
N GLY A 53 17.22 10.97 -13.99
CA GLY A 53 18.62 11.37 -14.19
C GLY A 53 19.55 10.46 -13.39
N GLY A 54 20.80 10.38 -13.83
CA GLY A 54 21.79 9.50 -13.21
C GLY A 54 23.02 9.26 -14.08
N THR A 55 23.81 8.25 -13.72
CA THR A 55 24.97 7.80 -14.48
C THR A 55 24.65 6.46 -15.15
N VAL A 56 24.83 6.38 -16.46
CA VAL A 56 24.67 5.14 -17.22
C VAL A 56 25.77 4.17 -16.80
N ARG A 57 25.40 3.08 -16.11
CA ARG A 57 26.35 2.10 -15.58
C ARG A 57 26.67 1.01 -16.59
N LYS A 58 25.68 0.57 -17.35
CA LYS A 58 25.80 -0.51 -18.35
C LYS A 58 24.99 -0.17 -19.61
N VAL A 59 25.48 -0.62 -20.76
CA VAL A 59 24.81 -0.55 -22.07
C VAL A 59 25.09 -1.87 -22.79
N ASN A 60 24.10 -2.41 -23.50
CA ASN A 60 24.14 -3.74 -24.13
C ASN A 60 24.52 -4.84 -23.12
N TYR A 61 23.91 -4.76 -21.95
CA TYR A 61 24.09 -5.68 -20.84
C TYR A 61 22.80 -6.48 -20.69
N GLY A 62 22.84 -7.81 -20.58
CA GLY A 62 21.63 -8.66 -20.49
C GLY A 62 21.78 -10.05 -21.10
N GLY A 63 22.72 -10.24 -22.04
CA GLY A 63 23.02 -11.56 -22.61
C GLY A 63 21.81 -12.18 -23.32
N THR A 64 21.70 -13.50 -23.28
CA THR A 64 20.59 -14.24 -23.93
C THR A 64 19.24 -14.02 -23.25
N ALA A 65 19.22 -13.72 -21.94
CA ALA A 65 17.98 -13.48 -21.18
C ALA A 65 17.47 -12.03 -21.36
N GLY A 66 18.22 -11.03 -20.90
CA GLY A 66 17.78 -9.62 -20.90
C GLY A 66 18.00 -8.88 -22.22
N GLY A 67 18.72 -9.49 -23.17
CA GLY A 67 19.03 -8.86 -24.46
C GLY A 67 19.90 -7.61 -24.32
N ASN A 68 19.63 -6.61 -25.15
CA ASN A 68 20.31 -5.32 -25.07
C ASN A 68 19.70 -4.46 -23.95
N GLY A 69 20.29 -4.53 -22.75
CA GLY A 69 19.88 -3.72 -21.62
C GLY A 69 20.73 -2.47 -21.36
N ILE A 70 20.11 -1.48 -20.74
CA ILE A 70 20.72 -0.25 -20.23
C ILE A 70 20.41 -0.14 -18.74
N ILE A 71 21.41 0.13 -17.91
CA ILE A 71 21.24 0.36 -16.47
C ILE A 71 21.69 1.77 -16.14
N VAL A 72 20.83 2.52 -15.45
CA VAL A 72 21.09 3.88 -14.98
C VAL A 72 21.13 3.88 -13.46
N ASP A 73 22.26 4.26 -12.88
CA ASP A 73 22.41 4.51 -11.45
C ASP A 73 21.90 5.92 -11.14
N ALA A 74 20.78 6.01 -10.41
CA ALA A 74 20.14 7.26 -10.02
C ALA A 74 20.63 7.79 -8.65
N GLY A 75 21.57 7.09 -8.00
CA GLY A 75 22.02 7.38 -6.63
C GLY A 75 21.12 6.76 -5.57
N ASN A 76 21.51 6.89 -4.29
CA ASN A 76 20.79 6.34 -3.12
C ASN A 76 20.49 4.83 -3.19
N ASN A 77 21.39 4.06 -3.82
CA ASN A 77 21.21 2.63 -4.12
C ASN A 77 19.95 2.34 -4.96
N THR A 78 19.57 3.27 -5.83
CA THR A 78 18.47 3.09 -6.79
C THR A 78 19.03 2.98 -8.21
N GLU A 79 18.70 1.89 -8.90
CA GLU A 79 19.01 1.70 -10.32
C GLU A 79 17.72 1.55 -11.15
N PHE A 80 17.75 2.05 -12.38
CA PHE A 80 16.68 1.91 -13.38
C PHE A 80 17.17 1.06 -14.53
N TRP A 81 16.48 -0.04 -14.80
CA TRP A 81 16.91 -1.04 -15.75
C TRP A 81 15.93 -1.06 -16.93
N TYR A 82 16.47 -1.04 -18.14
CA TYR A 82 15.72 -0.99 -19.40
C TYR A 82 16.20 -2.13 -20.27
N TRP A 83 15.33 -3.07 -20.61
CA TRP A 83 15.72 -4.30 -21.31
C TRP A 83 15.11 -4.42 -22.71
N HIS A 84 15.58 -5.44 -23.43
CA HIS A 84 15.11 -5.84 -24.77
C HIS A 84 15.28 -4.79 -25.87
N ALA A 85 16.17 -3.81 -25.74
CA ALA A 85 16.34 -2.76 -26.75
C ALA A 85 16.70 -3.32 -28.14
N ALA A 86 16.25 -2.67 -29.21
CA ALA A 86 16.53 -3.12 -30.57
C ALA A 86 18.02 -2.92 -30.93
N ASP A 87 18.56 -3.83 -31.74
CA ASP A 87 19.96 -3.77 -32.15
C ASP A 87 20.34 -2.44 -32.81
N GLY A 88 21.49 -1.90 -32.40
CA GLY A 88 22.04 -0.66 -32.95
C GLY A 88 21.25 0.61 -32.64
N THR A 89 20.34 0.59 -31.66
CA THR A 89 19.52 1.78 -31.31
C THR A 89 20.02 2.59 -30.11
N SER A 90 20.92 2.04 -29.28
CA SER A 90 21.47 2.70 -28.10
C SER A 90 22.09 4.07 -28.43
N LYS A 91 21.66 5.11 -27.73
CA LYS A 91 22.12 6.51 -27.86
C LYS A 91 23.09 6.95 -26.77
N VAL A 92 23.25 6.11 -25.75
CA VAL A 92 24.07 6.39 -24.57
C VAL A 92 25.25 5.42 -24.45
N LYS A 93 26.25 5.79 -23.64
CA LYS A 93 27.43 4.97 -23.33
C LYS A 93 27.64 4.83 -21.82
N ALA A 94 28.29 3.75 -21.39
CA ALA A 94 28.66 3.58 -19.98
C ALA A 94 29.53 4.75 -19.49
N GLY A 95 29.27 5.21 -18.28
CA GLY A 95 29.88 6.40 -17.66
C GLY A 95 29.23 7.73 -18.04
N GLN A 96 28.24 7.76 -18.94
CA GLN A 96 27.55 8.99 -19.34
C GLN A 96 26.57 9.44 -18.24
N THR A 97 26.65 10.72 -17.84
CA THR A 97 25.59 11.35 -17.03
C THR A 97 24.44 11.78 -17.94
N ILE A 98 23.22 11.43 -17.55
CA ILE A 98 21.99 11.73 -18.29
C ILE A 98 20.95 12.39 -17.37
N LYS A 99 19.95 13.03 -17.97
CA LYS A 99 18.79 13.59 -17.29
C LYS A 99 17.55 12.74 -17.57
N ALA A 100 16.56 12.84 -16.69
CA ALA A 100 15.24 12.29 -16.99
C ALA A 100 14.72 12.90 -18.31
N GLY A 101 14.18 12.06 -19.18
CA GLY A 101 13.72 12.44 -20.51
C GLY A 101 14.76 12.34 -21.62
N ASP A 102 16.04 12.06 -21.32
CA ASP A 102 17.03 11.79 -22.37
C ASP A 102 16.70 10.48 -23.10
N GLU A 103 16.83 10.47 -24.43
CA GLU A 103 16.62 9.26 -25.24
C GLU A 103 17.70 8.22 -24.95
N LEU A 104 17.29 6.99 -24.64
CA LEU A 104 18.20 5.90 -24.30
C LEU A 104 18.45 4.96 -25.49
N ALA A 105 17.38 4.42 -26.06
CA ALA A 105 17.41 3.52 -27.22
C ALA A 105 16.01 3.38 -27.83
N GLY A 106 15.85 2.47 -28.79
CA GLY A 106 14.55 2.08 -29.34
C GLY A 106 14.05 0.76 -28.76
N VAL A 107 12.74 0.65 -28.55
CA VAL A 107 12.04 -0.59 -28.15
C VAL A 107 12.44 -1.73 -29.07
N GLY A 108 12.70 -2.91 -28.54
CA GLY A 108 13.08 -4.07 -29.32
C GLY A 108 12.43 -5.35 -28.82
N SER A 109 12.95 -6.47 -29.28
CA SER A 109 12.59 -7.80 -28.80
C SER A 109 13.84 -8.67 -28.63
N THR A 110 14.98 -8.08 -28.25
CA THR A 110 16.24 -8.81 -28.06
C THR A 110 16.25 -9.57 -26.74
N GLY A 111 16.94 -10.71 -26.71
CA GLY A 111 16.91 -11.62 -25.56
C GLY A 111 15.61 -12.44 -25.50
N ALA A 112 15.27 -12.92 -24.31
CA ALA A 112 14.07 -13.70 -24.06
C ALA A 112 12.84 -12.78 -24.00
N SER A 113 12.19 -12.61 -25.15
CA SER A 113 11.01 -11.77 -25.31
C SER A 113 10.00 -12.47 -26.23
N THR A 114 8.69 -12.31 -25.96
CA THR A 114 7.62 -12.90 -26.77
C THR A 114 7.13 -12.00 -27.90
N ALA A 115 7.38 -10.68 -27.81
CA ALA A 115 7.04 -9.66 -28.81
C ALA A 115 7.75 -8.33 -28.49
N PRO A 116 7.84 -7.35 -29.42
CA PRO A 116 8.46 -6.06 -29.14
C PRO A 116 7.83 -5.32 -27.94
N HIS A 117 8.63 -5.04 -26.91
CA HIS A 117 8.23 -4.31 -25.71
C HIS A 117 9.45 -3.73 -24.97
N LEU A 118 9.21 -2.80 -24.04
CA LEU A 118 10.20 -2.39 -23.05
C LEU A 118 9.89 -3.11 -21.74
N HIS A 119 10.82 -3.94 -21.26
CA HIS A 119 10.79 -4.45 -19.89
C HIS A 119 11.57 -3.45 -18.99
N PHE A 120 10.84 -2.82 -18.07
CA PHE A 120 11.33 -1.73 -17.23
C PHE A 120 11.35 -2.17 -15.77
N GLU A 121 12.51 -2.15 -15.13
CA GLU A 121 12.65 -2.48 -13.70
C GLU A 121 13.22 -1.30 -12.91
N ILE A 122 12.90 -1.28 -11.62
CA ILE A 122 13.49 -0.37 -10.65
C ILE A 122 14.03 -1.22 -9.52
N HIS A 123 15.30 -1.01 -9.19
CA HIS A 123 15.98 -1.71 -8.10
C HIS A 123 16.30 -0.71 -7.01
N VAL A 124 15.81 -0.95 -5.79
CA VAL A 124 16.11 -0.13 -4.60
C VAL A 124 16.85 -1.02 -3.61
N GLN A 125 18.03 -0.59 -3.18
CA GLN A 125 18.93 -1.40 -2.34
C GLN A 125 19.25 -2.78 -2.96
N GLY A 126 19.30 -2.84 -4.30
CA GLY A 126 19.57 -4.07 -5.05
C GLY A 126 18.42 -5.08 -5.09
N GLN A 127 17.20 -4.69 -4.66
CA GLN A 127 16.00 -5.51 -4.79
C GLN A 127 15.03 -4.90 -5.82
N PRO A 128 14.42 -5.72 -6.69
CA PRO A 128 13.43 -5.23 -7.64
C PRO A 128 12.15 -4.81 -6.90
N VAL A 129 11.62 -3.64 -7.24
CA VAL A 129 10.38 -3.07 -6.69
C VAL A 129 9.39 -2.80 -7.81
N ASP A 130 8.08 -2.72 -7.51
CA ASP A 130 7.06 -2.40 -8.50
C ASP A 130 7.32 -1.02 -9.14
N PRO A 131 7.67 -0.97 -10.44
CA PRO A 131 7.96 0.29 -11.12
C PRO A 131 6.75 1.22 -11.20
N LEU A 132 5.53 0.68 -11.26
CA LEU A 132 4.32 1.51 -11.31
C LEU A 132 4.11 2.22 -9.98
N ALA A 133 4.21 1.50 -8.87
CA ALA A 133 4.09 2.06 -7.53
C ALA A 133 5.19 3.12 -7.29
N TYR A 134 6.45 2.75 -7.55
CA TYR A 134 7.60 3.61 -7.32
C TYR A 134 7.52 4.93 -8.13
N MET A 135 7.09 4.86 -9.39
CA MET A 135 6.96 6.04 -10.25
C MET A 135 5.72 6.88 -9.91
N LYS A 136 4.60 6.23 -9.56
CA LYS A 136 3.36 6.89 -9.16
C LYS A 136 3.54 7.73 -7.89
N GLU A 137 4.27 7.23 -6.89
CA GLU A 137 4.66 7.98 -5.69
C GLU A 137 5.42 9.28 -6.02
N ARG A 138 6.10 9.31 -7.18
CA ARG A 138 6.88 10.45 -7.67
C ARG A 138 6.10 11.30 -8.68
N GLY A 139 4.78 11.07 -8.79
CA GLY A 139 3.88 11.80 -9.68
C GLY A 139 4.06 11.46 -11.17
N ILE A 140 4.72 10.34 -11.48
CA ILE A 140 5.01 9.92 -12.85
C ILE A 140 4.15 8.70 -13.19
N THR A 141 3.23 8.87 -14.13
CA THR A 141 2.43 7.75 -14.64
C THR A 141 3.19 7.03 -15.75
N VAL A 142 3.37 5.73 -15.60
CA VAL A 142 3.99 4.85 -16.59
C VAL A 142 2.91 4.24 -17.48
N GLY A 143 3.16 4.13 -18.79
CA GLY A 143 2.26 3.42 -19.72
C GLY A 143 1.04 4.20 -20.24
N VAL A 144 0.99 5.52 -20.06
CA VAL A 144 0.02 6.41 -20.72
C VAL A 144 0.63 6.91 -22.02
N GLY A 145 0.27 6.29 -23.14
CA GLY A 145 0.65 6.74 -24.47
C GLY A 145 0.05 8.12 -24.78
N GLY A 146 0.90 9.11 -25.02
CA GLY A 146 0.52 10.44 -25.51
C GLY A 146 1.70 11.12 -26.18
N THR A 147 1.53 11.51 -27.44
CA THR A 147 2.52 12.17 -28.30
C THR A 147 3.12 13.42 -27.66
N SER A 148 4.43 13.53 -27.77
CA SER A 148 5.25 14.70 -27.46
C SER A 148 4.62 16.03 -27.89
N ASN A 149 4.52 16.99 -26.95
CA ASN A 149 5.07 18.32 -27.16
C ASN A 149 5.11 19.17 -25.87
N ALA A 150 6.13 20.02 -25.80
CA ALA A 150 6.37 21.12 -24.86
C ALA A 150 7.05 20.81 -23.51
N LEU A 151 8.36 20.60 -23.56
CA LEU A 151 9.30 21.22 -22.63
C LEU A 151 9.59 22.65 -23.13
N GLY A 152 9.34 23.68 -22.34
CA GLY A 152 9.83 25.04 -22.64
C GLY A 152 9.15 26.19 -21.90
N ALA A 153 9.81 26.67 -20.84
CA ALA A 153 9.76 28.02 -20.25
C ALA A 153 8.45 28.53 -19.58
N SER A 154 8.44 28.58 -18.25
CA SER A 154 8.75 29.81 -17.47
C SER A 154 8.56 29.56 -15.98
N ARG A 155 9.51 30.08 -15.19
CA ARG A 155 9.41 30.21 -13.74
C ARG A 155 8.21 31.10 -13.38
N ASN A 156 7.39 30.65 -12.44
CA ASN A 156 6.97 31.49 -11.33
C ASN A 156 6.46 30.61 -10.19
N GLU A 157 6.92 30.95 -8.99
CA GLU A 157 6.54 30.32 -7.74
C GLU A 157 5.03 30.45 -7.50
N SER A 158 4.40 29.34 -7.13
CA SER A 158 3.22 29.34 -6.26
C SER A 158 3.00 27.91 -5.74
N SER A 159 3.26 27.76 -4.45
CA SER A 159 2.82 26.68 -3.58
C SER A 159 1.35 26.29 -3.78
N ALA A 160 1.05 25.22 -4.53
CA ALA A 160 -0.26 24.52 -4.50
C ALA A 160 -0.27 23.30 -5.45
N ALA A 161 0.54 22.26 -5.21
CA ALA A 161 0.39 21.00 -5.96
C ALA A 161 0.91 19.74 -5.24
N ALA A 162 1.11 19.79 -3.92
CA ALA A 162 1.51 18.64 -3.11
C ALA A 162 0.39 18.30 -2.10
N ASN A 163 -0.75 17.78 -2.57
CA ASN A 163 -1.80 17.27 -1.66
C ASN A 163 -2.88 16.44 -2.38
N GLN A 164 -2.55 15.27 -2.93
CA GLN A 164 -3.56 14.30 -3.43
C GLN A 164 -3.38 12.87 -2.89
N GLY A 165 -2.86 12.74 -1.68
CA GLY A 165 -2.84 11.48 -0.92
C GLY A 165 -2.67 11.67 0.59
N ALA A 166 -2.69 12.92 1.05
CA ALA A 166 -2.37 13.25 2.42
C ALA A 166 -3.60 13.83 3.12
N LEU A 167 -3.90 13.31 4.30
CA LEU A 167 -5.05 13.75 5.08
C LEU A 167 -4.70 15.03 5.81
N ALA A 168 -5.43 16.11 5.52
CA ALA A 168 -5.34 17.35 6.29
C ALA A 168 -6.32 17.32 7.47
N VAL A 169 -5.79 17.42 8.69
CA VAL A 169 -6.56 17.52 9.94
C VAL A 169 -6.16 18.77 10.71
N LYS A 170 -7.02 19.20 11.63
CA LYS A 170 -6.70 20.32 12.53
C LYS A 170 -5.81 19.84 13.68
N GLY A 171 -4.65 20.50 13.79
CA GLY A 171 -3.71 20.37 14.90
C GLY A 171 -4.15 21.13 16.16
N PRO A 172 -3.34 21.05 17.24
CA PRO A 172 -3.66 21.60 18.57
C PRO A 172 -4.01 23.10 18.60
N ASN A 173 -3.38 23.90 17.73
CA ASN A 173 -3.59 25.35 17.65
C ASN A 173 -4.47 25.76 16.47
N GLY A 174 -5.23 24.83 15.89
CA GLY A 174 -6.02 25.05 14.67
C GLY A 174 -5.20 25.05 13.37
N THR A 175 -3.88 24.85 13.45
CA THR A 175 -3.00 24.70 12.28
C THR A 175 -3.36 23.44 11.50
N ALA A 176 -3.40 23.51 10.17
CA ALA A 176 -3.58 22.32 9.34
C ALA A 176 -2.31 21.45 9.41
N ILE A 177 -2.49 20.18 9.78
CA ILE A 177 -1.44 19.15 9.74
C ILE A 177 -1.82 18.18 8.63
N THR A 178 -0.85 17.83 7.80
CA THR A 178 -1.03 16.93 6.68
C THR A 178 -0.28 15.64 6.94
N PHE A 179 -0.99 14.51 6.95
CA PHE A 179 -0.43 13.18 7.19
C PHE A 179 -0.25 12.42 5.88
N SER A 180 0.94 11.86 5.64
CA SER A 180 1.21 11.03 4.45
C SER A 180 0.48 9.69 4.50
N THR A 181 0.45 8.97 3.37
CA THR A 181 -0.13 7.63 3.28
C THR A 181 0.52 6.65 4.25
N GLU A 182 1.84 6.71 4.42
CA GLU A 182 2.60 5.86 5.35
C GLU A 182 2.22 6.15 6.80
N GLN A 183 2.01 7.42 7.15
CA GLN A 183 1.55 7.81 8.48
C GLN A 183 0.11 7.36 8.71
N MET A 184 -0.77 7.48 7.71
CA MET A 184 -2.14 6.98 7.81
C MET A 184 -2.23 5.44 7.90
N SER A 185 -1.29 4.71 7.26
CA SER A 185 -1.19 3.25 7.44
C SER A 185 -0.79 2.90 8.87
N LEU A 186 0.11 3.68 9.48
CA LEU A 186 0.50 3.50 10.87
C LEU A 186 -0.66 3.83 11.84
N VAL A 187 -1.43 4.90 11.58
CA VAL A 187 -2.68 5.19 12.33
C VAL A 187 -3.61 3.98 12.28
N ALA A 188 -3.84 3.42 11.09
CA ALA A 188 -4.75 2.29 10.91
C ALA A 188 -4.26 1.04 11.66
N THR A 189 -2.95 0.73 11.62
CA THR A 189 -2.37 -0.36 12.41
C THR A 189 -2.60 -0.14 13.91
N ILE A 190 -2.32 1.05 14.43
CA ILE A 190 -2.52 1.35 15.86
C ILE A 190 -3.99 1.14 16.27
N VAL A 191 -4.93 1.59 15.43
CA VAL A 191 -6.37 1.44 15.68
C VAL A 191 -6.81 -0.03 15.58
N SER A 192 -6.37 -0.77 14.56
CA SER A 192 -6.77 -2.17 14.34
C SER A 192 -6.28 -3.09 15.46
N GLU A 193 -5.06 -2.88 15.94
CA GLU A 193 -4.50 -3.68 17.03
C GLU A 193 -5.24 -3.43 18.35
N GLY A 194 -5.63 -2.17 18.62
CA GLY A 194 -6.42 -1.82 19.79
C GLY A 194 -7.83 -2.43 19.74
N LYS A 195 -8.53 -2.29 18.60
CA LYS A 195 -9.84 -2.93 18.39
C LYS A 195 -9.77 -4.44 18.60
N ARG A 196 -8.74 -5.12 18.06
CA ARG A 196 -8.55 -6.57 18.24
C ARG A 196 -8.33 -6.96 19.71
N ALA A 197 -7.66 -6.11 20.49
CA ALA A 197 -7.47 -6.30 21.92
C ALA A 197 -8.72 -5.93 22.76
N GLY A 198 -9.84 -5.56 22.12
CA GLY A 198 -11.07 -5.15 22.80
C GLY A 198 -10.96 -3.78 23.47
N VAL A 199 -9.98 -2.96 23.07
CA VAL A 199 -9.75 -1.63 23.64
C VAL A 199 -10.88 -0.69 23.22
N PRO A 200 -11.57 -0.02 24.17
CA PRO A 200 -12.64 0.93 23.84
C PRO A 200 -12.07 2.19 23.16
N THR A 201 -12.94 2.98 22.51
CA THR A 201 -12.60 4.20 21.77
C THR A 201 -11.61 5.11 22.49
N ASN A 202 -11.80 5.32 23.80
CA ASN A 202 -10.90 6.15 24.61
C ASN A 202 -9.46 5.64 24.59
N GLY A 203 -9.23 4.32 24.63
CA GLY A 203 -7.89 3.74 24.55
C GLY A 203 -7.26 3.89 23.15
N LEU A 204 -8.06 3.87 22.09
CA LEU A 204 -7.59 4.15 20.73
C LEU A 204 -7.15 5.62 20.59
N LEU A 205 -7.94 6.55 21.15
CA LEU A 205 -7.60 7.97 21.21
C LEU A 205 -6.29 8.19 21.99
N ILE A 206 -6.12 7.52 23.13
CA ILE A 206 -4.89 7.58 23.93
C ILE A 206 -3.68 7.15 23.11
N ALA A 207 -3.77 6.02 22.40
CA ALA A 207 -2.67 5.53 21.55
C ALA A 207 -2.29 6.54 20.45
N LEU A 208 -3.29 7.11 19.77
CA LEU A 208 -3.04 8.10 18.72
C LEU A 208 -2.50 9.42 19.27
N MET A 209 -2.98 9.88 20.43
CA MET A 209 -2.46 11.07 21.11
C MET A 209 -0.99 10.88 21.50
N VAL A 210 -0.63 9.70 22.02
CA VAL A 210 0.76 9.37 22.33
C VAL A 210 1.60 9.34 21.06
N ALA A 211 1.21 8.60 20.03
CA ALA A 211 1.99 8.53 18.80
C ALA A 211 2.13 9.90 18.08
N LEU A 212 1.12 10.77 18.17
CA LEU A 212 1.20 12.17 17.72
C LEU A 212 2.24 12.96 18.51
N GLN A 213 2.21 12.86 19.84
CA GLN A 213 3.10 13.61 20.72
C GLN A 213 4.55 13.12 20.63
N GLU A 214 4.75 11.81 20.57
CA GLU A 214 6.07 11.17 20.61
C GLU A 214 6.79 11.23 19.27
N SER A 215 6.06 11.08 18.17
CA SER A 215 6.69 10.97 16.84
C SER A 215 6.02 11.80 15.74
N GLY A 216 4.86 12.41 16.00
CA GLY A 216 4.01 12.96 14.94
C GLY A 216 3.51 11.87 13.99
N ILE A 217 3.24 10.66 14.51
CA ILE A 217 2.90 9.46 13.73
C ILE A 217 4.02 9.12 12.73
N ASN A 218 5.26 9.01 13.20
CA ASN A 218 6.37 8.54 12.37
C ASN A 218 6.98 7.29 13.00
N THR A 219 7.15 6.22 12.22
CA THR A 219 8.03 5.12 12.66
C THR A 219 9.48 5.62 12.61
N TYR A 220 10.09 5.86 13.77
CA TYR A 220 11.49 6.26 13.86
C TYR A 220 12.42 5.04 13.90
N ALA A 221 13.40 4.99 13.00
CA ALA A 221 14.66 4.31 13.30
C ALA A 221 15.57 5.26 14.11
N ASN A 222 16.62 4.72 14.73
CA ASN A 222 17.51 5.49 15.59
C ASN A 222 18.98 5.31 15.16
N ALA A 223 19.67 6.42 14.92
CA ALA A 223 21.07 6.42 14.51
C ALA A 223 22.02 5.86 15.59
N THR A 224 21.64 5.92 16.87
CA THR A 224 22.40 5.31 17.98
C THR A 224 22.12 3.81 18.14
N VAL A 225 21.11 3.29 17.43
CA VAL A 225 20.72 1.87 17.38
C VAL A 225 20.84 1.39 15.92
N PRO A 226 22.05 1.11 15.41
CA PRO A 226 22.28 0.87 13.98
C PRO A 226 21.45 -0.27 13.40
N ASP A 227 21.08 -1.27 14.21
CA ASP A 227 20.21 -2.36 13.79
C ASP A 227 18.80 -1.89 13.40
N SER A 228 18.29 -0.81 14.01
CA SER A 228 16.97 -0.26 13.70
C SER A 228 16.88 0.30 12.27
N LEU A 229 18.00 0.78 11.72
CA LEU A 229 18.09 1.33 10.35
C LEU A 229 17.86 0.27 9.27
N LYS A 230 17.93 -1.02 9.62
CA LYS A 230 17.71 -2.16 8.70
C LYS A 230 16.23 -2.45 8.45
N TYR A 231 15.34 -1.85 9.24
CA TYR A 231 13.89 -2.09 9.18
C TYR A 231 13.16 -0.90 8.58
N PRO A 232 11.97 -1.08 7.97
CA PRO A 232 11.19 0.01 7.42
C PRO A 232 10.91 1.11 8.45
N HIS A 233 11.14 2.38 8.06
CA HIS A 233 10.94 3.54 8.92
C HIS A 233 10.62 4.78 8.08
N ILE A 234 9.94 5.76 8.70
CA ILE A 234 9.59 7.04 8.06
C ILE A 234 10.69 8.08 8.30
N LYS A 235 11.27 8.07 9.51
CA LYS A 235 12.31 9.03 9.90
C LYS A 235 13.42 8.36 10.69
N VAL A 236 14.56 9.03 10.76
CA VAL A 236 15.69 8.64 11.61
C VAL A 236 15.85 9.68 12.72
N GLY A 237 15.88 9.21 13.96
CA GLY A 237 16.10 10.00 15.17
C GLY A 237 17.43 9.63 15.83
N SER A 238 17.68 10.22 17.00
CA SER A 238 18.89 9.94 17.81
C SER A 238 18.66 10.01 19.32
N ASP A 239 17.39 10.13 19.75
CA ASP A 239 17.07 10.26 21.17
C ASP A 239 17.25 8.90 21.87
N HIS A 240 18.14 8.85 22.86
CA HIS A 240 18.54 7.64 23.57
C HIS A 240 18.67 6.42 22.64
N ASP A 241 17.92 5.34 22.91
CA ASP A 241 17.74 4.16 22.05
C ASP A 241 16.27 4.01 21.61
N SER A 242 15.49 5.10 21.65
CA SER A 242 14.06 5.11 21.32
C SER A 242 13.82 4.86 19.84
N VAL A 243 12.85 4.00 19.51
CA VAL A 243 12.44 3.68 18.14
C VAL A 243 10.92 3.73 18.01
N ASN A 244 10.43 3.62 16.77
CA ASN A 244 9.02 3.55 16.40
C ASN A 244 8.15 4.77 16.77
N ALA A 245 6.84 4.63 16.55
CA ALA A 245 5.86 5.70 16.70
C ALA A 245 5.61 6.13 18.15
N PHE A 246 5.87 5.23 19.09
CA PHE A 246 5.66 5.41 20.54
C PHE A 246 6.97 5.68 21.30
N GLN A 247 8.10 5.85 20.58
CA GLN A 247 9.43 6.06 21.17
C GLN A 247 9.82 4.97 22.18
N GLN A 248 9.40 3.72 21.93
CA GLN A 248 9.71 2.60 22.80
C GLN A 248 11.20 2.25 22.73
N ARG A 249 11.76 1.88 23.89
CA ARG A 249 13.19 1.65 24.06
C ARG A 249 13.49 0.17 24.27
N PRO A 250 14.32 -0.47 23.43
CA PRO A 250 14.79 -1.83 23.66
C PRO A 250 15.45 -2.00 25.04
N ALA A 251 16.31 -1.04 25.45
CA ALA A 251 16.99 -1.11 26.75
C ALA A 251 16.06 -0.96 27.95
N ALA A 252 14.84 -0.44 27.77
CA ALA A 252 13.83 -0.39 28.81
C ALA A 252 12.99 -1.67 28.89
N GLY A 253 13.21 -2.64 28.00
CA GLY A 253 12.54 -3.95 28.02
C GLY A 253 11.26 -4.05 27.19
N TRP A 254 10.92 -3.03 26.38
CA TRP A 254 9.70 -3.06 25.55
C TRP A 254 9.68 -4.15 24.48
N GLY A 255 10.86 -4.66 24.09
CA GLY A 255 11.03 -5.67 23.05
C GLY A 255 12.42 -5.58 22.42
N SER A 256 12.76 -6.52 21.54
CA SER A 256 13.97 -6.42 20.73
C SER A 256 13.84 -5.32 19.67
N VAL A 257 14.96 -4.85 19.10
CA VAL A 257 14.94 -3.86 18.01
C VAL A 257 14.09 -4.32 16.83
N LYS A 258 14.19 -5.61 16.45
CA LYS A 258 13.39 -6.19 15.37
C LYS A 258 11.89 -6.10 15.64
N GLU A 259 11.49 -6.45 16.86
CA GLU A 259 10.09 -6.41 17.28
C GLU A 259 9.58 -4.98 17.38
N LEU A 260 10.36 -4.07 17.98
CA LEU A 260 9.95 -2.68 18.13
C LEU A 260 9.88 -1.92 16.81
N MET A 261 10.60 -2.35 15.77
CA MET A 261 10.48 -1.78 14.42
C MET A 261 9.29 -2.35 13.62
N ASP A 262 8.57 -3.36 14.14
CA ASP A 262 7.30 -3.82 13.59
C ASP A 262 6.14 -3.00 14.20
N PRO A 263 5.40 -2.20 13.40
CA PRO A 263 4.28 -1.39 13.89
C PRO A 263 3.17 -2.20 14.59
N ILE A 264 2.98 -3.47 14.22
CA ILE A 264 1.99 -4.36 14.85
C ILE A 264 2.43 -4.69 16.29
N TYR A 265 3.67 -5.15 16.46
CA TYR A 265 4.23 -5.44 17.78
C TYR A 265 4.27 -4.18 18.65
N ALA A 266 4.75 -3.06 18.11
CA ALA A 266 4.85 -1.80 18.84
C ALA A 266 3.50 -1.33 19.39
N ALA A 267 2.43 -1.43 18.58
CA ALA A 267 1.07 -1.11 18.99
C ALA A 267 0.53 -2.10 20.04
N GLN A 268 0.72 -3.40 19.85
CA GLN A 268 0.34 -4.41 20.83
C GLN A 268 1.05 -4.21 22.17
N ALA A 269 2.35 -3.93 22.15
CA ALA A 269 3.13 -3.63 23.34
C ALA A 269 2.61 -2.37 24.03
N PHE A 270 2.32 -1.30 23.26
CA PHE A 270 1.73 -0.07 23.81
C PHE A 270 0.40 -0.33 24.54
N TYR A 271 -0.51 -1.11 23.96
CA TYR A 271 -1.75 -1.48 24.64
C TYR A 271 -1.48 -2.42 25.82
N GLY A 272 -0.50 -3.32 25.72
CA GLY A 272 -0.09 -4.24 26.78
C GLY A 272 -1.21 -5.19 27.21
N GLY A 273 -1.31 -5.42 28.52
CA GLY A 273 -2.26 -6.36 29.10
C GLY A 273 -1.72 -7.79 29.13
N LYS A 274 -2.53 -8.71 29.66
CA LYS A 274 -2.16 -10.14 29.82
C LYS A 274 -1.77 -10.85 28.53
N GLU A 275 -2.31 -10.42 27.39
CA GLU A 275 -2.03 -10.97 26.06
C GLU A 275 -0.99 -10.12 25.29
N GLY A 276 -0.47 -9.06 25.91
CA GLY A 276 0.52 -8.15 25.32
C GLY A 276 1.91 -8.81 25.22
N PRO A 277 2.66 -8.56 24.14
CA PRO A 277 3.93 -9.23 23.88
C PRO A 277 5.05 -8.82 24.85
N ASN A 278 4.87 -7.69 25.55
CA ASN A 278 5.74 -7.15 26.59
C ASN A 278 5.50 -7.79 27.98
N GLN A 279 4.59 -8.76 28.12
CA GLN A 279 4.39 -9.53 29.36
C GLN A 279 4.15 -8.65 30.61
N GLY A 280 3.54 -7.47 30.43
CA GLY A 280 3.26 -6.50 31.49
C GLY A 280 4.48 -5.68 31.96
N SER A 281 5.64 -5.79 31.32
CA SER A 281 6.84 -5.00 31.67
C SER A 281 7.69 -4.63 30.45
N PRO A 282 7.85 -3.33 30.14
CA PRO A 282 7.15 -2.18 30.69
C PRO A 282 5.64 -2.28 30.51
N ARG A 283 4.87 -1.69 31.43
CA ARG A 283 3.41 -1.72 31.42
C ARG A 283 2.84 -1.01 30.19
N GLY A 284 1.90 -1.63 29.47
CA GLY A 284 1.09 -0.94 28.47
C GLY A 284 -0.15 -0.29 29.09
N LEU A 285 -1.01 0.26 28.24
CA LEU A 285 -2.24 0.94 28.68
C LEU A 285 -3.15 0.05 29.55
N LEU A 286 -3.39 -1.18 29.11
CA LEU A 286 -4.29 -2.13 29.78
C LEU A 286 -3.72 -2.69 31.09
N ASP A 287 -2.43 -2.50 31.34
CA ASP A 287 -1.78 -2.89 32.59
C ASP A 287 -1.93 -1.82 33.69
N ILE A 288 -2.47 -0.64 33.37
CA ILE A 288 -2.65 0.47 34.30
C ILE A 288 -4.02 0.35 34.98
N PRO A 289 -4.10 0.12 36.31
CA PRO A 289 -5.38 0.03 37.00
C PRO A 289 -6.14 1.36 36.92
N GLY A 290 -7.40 1.29 36.48
CA GLY A 290 -8.30 2.44 36.43
C GLY A 290 -8.03 3.42 35.27
N TRP A 291 -7.30 2.98 34.24
CA TRP A 291 -6.99 3.84 33.09
C TRP A 291 -8.25 4.33 32.36
N GLU A 292 -9.36 3.58 32.37
CA GLU A 292 -10.59 3.98 31.68
C GLU A 292 -11.26 5.21 32.33
N GLN A 293 -10.96 5.47 33.59
CA GLN A 293 -11.52 6.59 34.36
C GLN A 293 -10.55 7.79 34.42
N MET A 294 -9.33 7.64 33.90
CA MET A 294 -8.36 8.73 33.81
C MET A 294 -8.71 9.69 32.67
N ASN A 295 -8.21 10.93 32.75
CA ASN A 295 -8.19 11.79 31.58
C ASN A 295 -7.31 11.16 30.49
N LEU A 296 -7.64 11.36 29.21
CA LEU A 296 -6.93 10.67 28.10
C LEU A 296 -5.43 11.00 28.08
N GLY A 297 -5.08 12.27 28.33
CA GLY A 297 -3.67 12.68 28.42
C GLY A 297 -2.94 12.04 29.60
N GLU A 298 -3.62 11.94 30.74
CA GLU A 298 -3.11 11.29 31.96
C GLU A 298 -2.88 9.79 31.75
N ALA A 299 -3.79 9.09 31.08
CA ALA A 299 -3.62 7.67 30.75
C ALA A 299 -2.41 7.46 29.82
N GLY A 300 -2.27 8.25 28.75
CA GLY A 300 -1.12 8.17 27.84
C GLY A 300 0.21 8.47 28.54
N GLN A 301 0.20 9.49 29.40
CA GLN A 301 1.31 9.86 30.27
C GLN A 301 1.70 8.71 31.23
N ASN A 302 0.75 7.96 31.79
CA ASN A 302 1.04 6.84 32.68
C ASN A 302 1.70 5.65 31.97
N VAL A 303 1.47 5.50 30.66
CA VAL A 303 2.16 4.52 29.80
C VAL A 303 3.58 4.99 29.49
N GLN A 304 3.75 6.25 29.09
CA GLN A 304 5.05 6.80 28.66
C GLN A 304 5.98 7.19 29.82
N VAL A 305 5.45 7.44 31.02
CA VAL A 305 6.21 7.88 32.20
C VAL A 305 7.04 9.15 31.91
N SER A 306 6.48 10.07 31.14
CA SER A 306 7.06 11.38 30.79
C SER A 306 7.03 12.39 31.96
N ALA A 307 7.77 13.50 31.85
CA ALA A 307 7.80 14.56 32.86
C ALA A 307 6.73 15.66 32.63
N PHE A 308 5.90 15.55 31.58
CA PHE A 308 4.99 16.61 31.12
C PHE A 308 3.55 16.09 30.92
N PRO A 309 2.74 16.03 31.99
CA PRO A 309 1.42 15.38 31.97
C PRO A 309 0.41 16.00 30.98
N ASP A 310 0.47 17.32 30.77
CA ASP A 310 -0.50 18.03 29.91
C ASP A 310 -0.10 18.00 28.41
N ALA A 311 1.05 17.40 28.05
CA ALA A 311 1.59 17.46 26.69
C ALA A 311 0.74 16.70 25.67
N TYR A 312 -0.04 15.71 26.12
CA TYR A 312 -0.84 14.83 25.26
C TYR A 312 -2.24 15.40 24.98
N GLU A 313 -2.86 16.11 25.93
CA GLU A 313 -4.26 16.58 25.82
C GLU A 313 -4.51 17.45 24.59
N LYS A 314 -3.52 18.27 24.23
CA LYS A 314 -3.57 19.15 23.05
C LYS A 314 -3.83 18.39 21.73
N TRP A 315 -3.53 17.09 21.68
CA TRP A 315 -3.69 16.25 20.49
C TRP A 315 -5.05 15.57 20.39
N GLN A 316 -5.91 15.64 21.41
CA GLN A 316 -7.17 14.89 21.45
C GLN A 316 -8.05 15.13 20.22
N ASN A 317 -8.21 16.39 19.79
CA ASN A 317 -9.00 16.71 18.60
C ASN A 317 -8.36 16.18 17.30
N THR A 318 -7.04 16.19 17.21
CA THR A 318 -6.31 15.63 16.06
C THR A 318 -6.44 14.11 16.05
N ALA A 319 -6.26 13.46 17.19
CA ALA A 319 -6.44 12.01 17.36
C ALA A 319 -7.87 11.57 17.03
N GLN A 320 -8.89 12.36 17.40
CA GLN A 320 -10.27 12.08 17.02
C GLN A 320 -10.45 12.14 15.50
N GLN A 321 -9.97 13.18 14.83
CA GLN A 321 -10.04 13.27 13.36
C GLN A 321 -9.29 12.14 12.65
N LEU A 322 -8.16 11.69 13.21
CA LEU A 322 -7.43 10.51 12.72
C LEU A 322 -8.19 9.21 12.96
N LEU A 323 -8.80 9.05 14.14
CA LEU A 323 -9.62 7.90 14.48
C LEU A 323 -10.87 7.82 13.62
N ASP A 324 -11.55 8.94 13.37
CA ASP A 324 -12.70 9.03 12.46
C ASP A 324 -12.29 8.65 11.02
N SER A 325 -11.07 9.02 10.62
CA SER A 325 -10.51 8.66 9.32
C SER A 325 -10.08 7.19 9.23
N ALA A 326 -9.69 6.58 10.36
CA ALA A 326 -9.25 5.18 10.47
C ALA A 326 -10.38 4.20 10.88
N GLY A 327 -11.50 4.72 11.38
CA GLY A 327 -12.66 3.98 11.86
C GLY A 327 -13.92 4.18 11.01
N GLY A 328 -13.86 5.04 10.00
CA GLY A 328 -14.96 5.32 9.07
C GLY A 328 -15.59 6.70 9.29
N ALA A 329 -15.41 7.56 8.28
CA ALA A 329 -15.99 8.90 8.06
C ALA A 329 -15.27 10.11 8.69
N ILE A 330 -14.34 10.71 7.93
CA ILE A 330 -14.57 12.11 7.58
C ILE A 330 -15.48 12.09 6.34
N PRO A 331 -16.59 12.85 6.33
CA PRO A 331 -17.23 13.18 5.07
C PRO A 331 -16.17 13.90 4.27
N ALA A 332 -15.61 13.22 3.27
CA ALA A 332 -15.40 13.96 2.06
C ALA A 332 -16.74 14.68 1.83
N GLN A 333 -16.71 16.00 1.66
CA GLN A 333 -17.70 16.61 0.80
C GLN A 333 -17.44 16.06 -0.61
N CYS A 334 -17.61 14.75 -0.78
CA CYS A 334 -18.03 14.15 -2.01
C CYS A 334 -19.50 14.57 -2.08
N THR A 335 -19.74 15.66 -2.80
CA THR A 335 -20.96 15.75 -3.58
C THR A 335 -21.31 14.36 -4.11
N PRO A 336 -22.55 13.88 -3.93
CA PRO A 336 -22.97 12.60 -4.50
C PRO A 336 -22.52 12.55 -5.96
N GLY A 337 -21.50 11.74 -6.25
CA GLY A 337 -21.26 11.30 -7.61
C GLY A 337 -22.49 10.49 -7.95
N ALA A 338 -23.33 11.03 -8.84
CA ALA A 338 -24.67 10.55 -9.12
C ALA A 338 -24.78 9.03 -9.06
N ASP A 339 -25.78 8.54 -8.33
CA ASP A 339 -26.28 7.17 -8.38
C ASP A 339 -26.42 6.74 -9.84
N GLN A 340 -25.41 6.08 -10.38
CA GLN A 340 -25.56 5.36 -11.64
C GLN A 340 -26.13 4.00 -11.27
N PRO A 341 -27.39 3.70 -11.63
CA PRO A 341 -27.93 2.39 -11.38
C PRO A 341 -27.02 1.36 -12.05
N ILE A 342 -26.59 0.34 -11.31
CA ILE A 342 -25.86 -0.78 -11.90
C ILE A 342 -26.76 -1.39 -12.99
N THR A 343 -26.28 -1.39 -14.23
CA THR A 343 -26.94 -1.93 -15.43
C THR A 343 -26.36 -3.28 -15.85
N ALA A 344 -25.40 -3.81 -15.08
CA ALA A 344 -24.72 -5.05 -15.41
C ALA A 344 -25.69 -6.24 -15.36
N THR A 345 -25.79 -6.94 -16.48
CA THR A 345 -26.62 -8.14 -16.62
C THR A 345 -26.07 -9.27 -15.78
N ASP A 346 -26.96 -9.91 -15.03
CA ASP A 346 -26.67 -11.16 -14.32
C ASP A 346 -26.55 -12.31 -15.32
N ASN A 347 -25.31 -12.63 -15.69
CA ASN A 347 -25.00 -13.78 -16.53
C ASN A 347 -23.77 -14.53 -16.01
N ALA A 348 -23.62 -15.78 -16.48
CA ALA A 348 -22.56 -16.68 -16.04
C ALA A 348 -21.15 -16.14 -16.33
N GLU A 349 -20.97 -15.39 -17.41
CA GLU A 349 -19.69 -14.80 -17.78
C GLU A 349 -19.27 -13.69 -16.80
N THR A 350 -20.18 -12.77 -16.47
CA THR A 350 -19.96 -11.69 -15.51
C THR A 350 -19.65 -12.26 -14.12
N ARG A 351 -20.42 -13.24 -13.65
CA ARG A 351 -20.16 -13.91 -12.37
C ARG A 351 -18.81 -14.64 -12.36
N SER A 352 -18.46 -15.30 -13.45
CA SER A 352 -17.16 -15.96 -13.59
C SER A 352 -16.00 -14.95 -13.52
N LYS A 353 -16.11 -13.79 -14.19
CA LYS A 353 -15.10 -12.73 -14.12
C LYS A 353 -14.91 -12.19 -12.71
N ILE A 354 -16.00 -11.96 -11.98
CA ILE A 354 -15.97 -11.52 -10.57
C ILE A 354 -15.27 -12.56 -9.69
N ILE A 355 -15.63 -13.83 -9.82
CA ILE A 355 -15.03 -14.91 -9.02
C ILE A 355 -13.57 -15.18 -9.37
N GLU A 356 -13.20 -15.14 -10.65
CA GLU A 356 -11.81 -15.28 -11.08
C GLU A 356 -10.95 -14.12 -10.58
N ALA A 357 -11.43 -12.88 -10.66
CA ALA A 357 -10.75 -11.73 -10.07
C ALA A 357 -10.62 -11.87 -8.54
N ALA A 358 -11.66 -12.35 -7.86
CA ALA A 358 -11.58 -12.59 -6.42
C ALA A 358 -10.48 -13.65 -6.07
N LYS A 359 -10.38 -14.74 -6.83
CA LYS A 359 -9.30 -15.71 -6.64
C LYS A 359 -7.91 -15.08 -6.85
N GLN A 360 -7.77 -14.21 -7.85
CA GLN A 360 -6.49 -13.54 -8.14
C GLN A 360 -6.02 -12.63 -7.01
N GLY A 361 -6.94 -12.11 -6.18
CA GLY A 361 -6.56 -11.27 -5.04
C GLY A 361 -6.13 -12.03 -3.79
N VAL A 362 -6.31 -13.35 -3.72
CA VAL A 362 -5.86 -14.15 -2.58
C VAL A 362 -4.35 -13.98 -2.37
N GLY A 363 -3.94 -13.77 -1.12
CA GLY A 363 -2.56 -13.47 -0.72
C GLY A 363 -2.22 -11.97 -0.65
N GLY A 364 -3.09 -11.10 -1.18
CA GLY A 364 -2.91 -9.65 -1.16
C GLY A 364 -2.79 -9.07 0.25
N SER A 365 -1.90 -8.11 0.43
CA SER A 365 -1.67 -7.44 1.72
C SER A 365 -2.83 -6.49 2.04
N TYR A 366 -3.29 -6.55 3.29
CA TYR A 366 -4.28 -5.59 3.77
C TYR A 366 -3.62 -4.24 4.05
N ILE A 367 -4.03 -3.21 3.31
CA ILE A 367 -3.59 -1.83 3.48
C ILE A 367 -4.85 -0.98 3.63
N TRP A 368 -5.06 -0.40 4.81
CA TRP A 368 -6.19 0.49 5.05
C TRP A 368 -6.20 1.64 4.04
N GLY A 369 -7.34 1.88 3.38
CA GLY A 369 -7.45 2.87 2.32
C GLY A 369 -6.96 2.39 0.94
N GLY A 370 -6.22 1.29 0.87
CA GLY A 370 -5.62 0.77 -0.35
C GLY A 370 -6.66 0.33 -1.38
N THR A 371 -6.35 0.54 -2.65
CA THR A 371 -7.19 0.20 -3.81
C THR A 371 -6.39 -0.43 -4.96
N THR A 372 -5.13 -0.78 -4.70
CA THR A 372 -4.18 -1.27 -5.73
C THR A 372 -4.05 -2.78 -5.62
N PHE A 373 -3.68 -3.43 -6.72
CA PHE A 373 -3.54 -4.89 -6.77
C PHE A 373 -2.65 -5.43 -5.64
N HIS A 374 -3.18 -6.36 -4.83
CA HIS A 374 -2.54 -6.95 -3.66
C HIS A 374 -2.15 -5.96 -2.53
N ALA A 375 -2.66 -4.74 -2.57
CA ALA A 375 -2.46 -3.70 -1.57
C ALA A 375 -3.76 -2.90 -1.37
N TRP A 376 -4.66 -3.47 -0.57
CA TRP A 376 -6.04 -3.00 -0.46
C TRP A 376 -6.65 -3.20 0.92
N ASP A 377 -7.70 -2.47 1.22
CA ASP A 377 -8.62 -2.83 2.31
C ASP A 377 -9.81 -3.62 1.77
N CYS A 378 -10.74 -3.97 2.65
CA CYS A 378 -11.91 -4.80 2.32
C CYS A 378 -12.70 -4.24 1.12
N SER A 379 -12.95 -2.93 1.08
CA SER A 379 -13.77 -2.30 0.04
C SER A 379 -12.97 -1.90 -1.20
N GLY A 380 -11.67 -1.63 -1.06
CA GLY A 380 -10.74 -1.46 -2.19
C GLY A 380 -10.52 -2.75 -2.97
N TYR A 381 -10.45 -3.89 -2.28
CA TYR A 381 -10.40 -5.20 -2.90
C TYR A 381 -11.66 -5.50 -3.71
N VAL A 382 -12.84 -5.29 -3.12
CA VAL A 382 -14.13 -5.46 -3.81
C VAL A 382 -14.27 -4.50 -5.00
N GLN A 383 -13.85 -3.25 -4.86
CA GLN A 383 -13.86 -2.29 -5.97
C GLN A 383 -12.98 -2.75 -7.14
N TRP A 384 -11.78 -3.27 -6.86
CA TRP A 384 -10.87 -3.79 -7.88
C TRP A 384 -11.48 -5.00 -8.62
N ILE A 385 -12.13 -5.92 -7.91
CA ILE A 385 -12.80 -7.10 -8.48
C ILE A 385 -13.92 -6.69 -9.45
N TYR A 386 -14.84 -5.84 -9.00
CA TYR A 386 -15.97 -5.43 -9.84
C TYR A 386 -15.52 -4.59 -11.03
N ASN A 387 -14.41 -3.85 -10.90
CA ASN A 387 -13.82 -3.14 -12.03
C ASN A 387 -13.31 -4.09 -13.13
N GLN A 388 -12.88 -5.31 -12.80
CA GLN A 388 -12.54 -6.34 -13.81
C GLN A 388 -13.76 -6.79 -14.64
N ALA A 389 -14.96 -6.68 -14.06
CA ALA A 389 -16.23 -6.92 -14.74
C ALA A 389 -16.83 -5.65 -15.36
N GLY A 390 -16.09 -4.53 -15.38
CA GLY A 390 -16.57 -3.25 -15.90
C GLY A 390 -17.60 -2.55 -15.00
N ILE A 391 -17.75 -3.00 -13.75
CA ILE A 391 -18.73 -2.48 -12.79
C ILE A 391 -18.02 -1.54 -11.82
N LYS A 392 -18.46 -0.28 -11.80
CA LYS A 392 -17.91 0.73 -10.87
C LYS A 392 -18.73 0.72 -9.59
N LEU A 393 -18.06 0.47 -8.47
CA LEU A 393 -18.68 0.55 -7.15
C LEU A 393 -18.23 1.80 -6.38
N PRO A 394 -19.08 2.32 -5.48
CA PRO A 394 -18.67 3.27 -4.46
C PRO A 394 -17.43 2.79 -3.69
N ARG A 395 -16.65 3.73 -3.16
CA ARG A 395 -15.45 3.39 -2.38
C ARG A 395 -15.78 2.75 -1.02
N VAL A 396 -16.92 3.13 -0.45
CA VAL A 396 -17.45 2.66 0.85
C VAL A 396 -18.94 2.40 0.73
N SER A 397 -19.54 1.67 1.67
CA SER A 397 -20.98 1.38 1.68
C SER A 397 -21.49 0.75 0.37
N GLN A 398 -20.69 -0.12 -0.25
CA GLN A 398 -20.93 -0.69 -1.59
C GLN A 398 -22.25 -1.45 -1.72
N TRP A 399 -22.86 -1.86 -0.61
CA TRP A 399 -24.16 -2.49 -0.56
C TRP A 399 -25.35 -1.56 -0.83
N THR A 400 -25.18 -0.24 -0.71
CA THR A 400 -26.27 0.74 -0.93
C THR A 400 -26.77 0.78 -2.36
N VAL A 401 -25.94 0.35 -3.31
CA VAL A 401 -26.30 0.24 -4.73
C VAL A 401 -26.83 -1.15 -5.11
N GLY A 402 -26.94 -2.06 -4.13
CA GLY A 402 -27.43 -3.43 -4.29
C GLY A 402 -28.78 -3.69 -3.65
N ILE A 403 -29.35 -4.87 -3.94
CA ILE A 403 -30.61 -5.33 -3.36
C ILE A 403 -30.30 -6.45 -2.38
N LYS A 404 -30.78 -6.34 -1.14
CA LYS A 404 -30.61 -7.40 -0.13
C LYS A 404 -31.22 -8.72 -0.61
N THR A 405 -30.53 -9.83 -0.37
CA THR A 405 -30.95 -11.17 -0.78
C THR A 405 -30.75 -12.19 0.33
N THR A 406 -31.59 -13.22 0.37
CA THR A 406 -31.43 -14.39 1.26
C THR A 406 -30.95 -15.63 0.51
N THR A 407 -30.80 -15.55 -0.81
CA THR A 407 -30.35 -16.62 -1.70
C THR A 407 -29.12 -16.14 -2.48
N PRO A 408 -27.97 -15.91 -1.82
CA PRO A 408 -26.80 -15.34 -2.48
C PRO A 408 -26.22 -16.30 -3.53
N GLN A 409 -25.76 -15.73 -4.63
CA GLN A 409 -25.06 -16.42 -5.71
C GLN A 409 -23.59 -16.01 -5.73
N PRO A 410 -22.65 -16.87 -6.21
CA PRO A 410 -21.26 -16.49 -6.35
C PRO A 410 -21.11 -15.16 -7.10
N GLY A 411 -20.35 -14.23 -6.53
CA GLY A 411 -20.20 -12.87 -7.05
C GLY A 411 -21.19 -11.85 -6.48
N ASP A 412 -22.05 -12.22 -5.54
CA ASP A 412 -22.81 -11.27 -4.71
C ASP A 412 -21.94 -10.75 -3.56
N LEU A 413 -22.32 -9.60 -2.98
CA LEU A 413 -21.62 -9.05 -1.81
C LEU A 413 -22.01 -9.80 -0.55
N VAL A 414 -21.02 -10.07 0.30
CA VAL A 414 -21.19 -10.41 1.70
C VAL A 414 -20.78 -9.20 2.52
N VAL A 415 -21.68 -8.72 3.38
CA VAL A 415 -21.41 -7.61 4.29
C VAL A 415 -21.56 -8.11 5.71
N GLN A 416 -20.53 -7.91 6.52
CA GLN A 416 -20.51 -8.36 7.91
C GLN A 416 -20.46 -7.16 8.85
N ARG A 417 -21.23 -7.27 9.93
CA ARG A 417 -21.29 -6.29 11.01
C ARG A 417 -20.28 -6.67 12.09
N SER A 418 -19.70 -5.68 12.76
CA SER A 418 -19.02 -5.91 14.04
C SER A 418 -19.74 -5.09 15.10
N GLY A 419 -20.82 -5.67 15.65
CA GLY A 419 -21.64 -5.06 16.70
C GLY A 419 -22.89 -4.29 16.20
N PRO A 420 -23.70 -3.76 17.15
CA PRO A 420 -25.06 -3.28 16.89
C PRO A 420 -25.15 -2.01 16.03
N GLU A 421 -24.04 -1.28 15.81
CA GLU A 421 -24.05 0.02 15.12
C GLU A 421 -23.11 0.10 13.89
N HIS A 422 -22.35 -0.96 13.53
CA HIS A 422 -21.21 -0.80 12.57
C HIS A 422 -21.12 -1.88 11.48
N TRP A 423 -21.28 -1.46 10.21
CA TRP A 423 -20.99 -2.27 9.01
C TRP A 423 -19.52 -2.09 8.61
N GLU A 424 -18.64 -3.00 9.00
CA GLU A 424 -17.18 -2.77 8.90
C GLU A 424 -16.48 -3.62 7.84
N HIS A 425 -17.11 -4.70 7.33
CA HIS A 425 -16.43 -5.63 6.43
C HIS A 425 -17.26 -6.03 5.21
N VAL A 426 -16.60 -6.10 4.05
CA VAL A 426 -17.21 -6.48 2.78
C VAL A 426 -16.30 -7.44 2.02
N GLY A 427 -16.91 -8.42 1.35
CA GLY A 427 -16.23 -9.34 0.46
C GLY A 427 -17.16 -9.93 -0.59
N ILE A 428 -16.62 -10.87 -1.36
CA ILE A 428 -17.33 -11.53 -2.47
C ILE A 428 -17.77 -12.92 -2.03
N TYR A 429 -19.07 -13.22 -2.15
CA TYR A 429 -19.59 -14.54 -1.88
C TYR A 429 -19.01 -15.54 -2.89
N ALA A 430 -18.39 -16.61 -2.39
CA ALA A 430 -17.75 -17.64 -3.20
C ALA A 430 -18.66 -18.86 -3.46
N GLY A 431 -19.82 -18.92 -2.81
CA GLY A 431 -20.66 -20.11 -2.73
C GLY A 431 -20.38 -20.93 -1.47
N ASN A 432 -21.28 -21.87 -1.14
CA ASN A 432 -21.14 -22.82 -0.04
C ASN A 432 -20.80 -22.19 1.33
N GLY A 433 -21.32 -20.99 1.62
CA GLY A 433 -21.03 -20.29 2.88
C GLY A 433 -19.59 -19.76 2.99
N GLN A 434 -18.88 -19.60 1.86
CA GLN A 434 -17.54 -19.02 1.81
C GLN A 434 -17.54 -17.64 1.15
N MET A 435 -16.52 -16.84 1.45
CA MET A 435 -16.26 -15.54 0.84
C MET A 435 -14.77 -15.28 0.64
N TYR A 436 -14.44 -14.52 -0.39
CA TYR A 436 -13.14 -13.88 -0.54
C TYR A 436 -13.20 -12.49 0.07
N SER A 437 -12.27 -12.16 0.95
CA SER A 437 -12.15 -10.79 1.47
C SER A 437 -10.74 -10.46 1.92
N ALA A 438 -10.43 -9.17 1.95
CA ALA A 438 -9.21 -8.64 2.56
C ALA A 438 -9.51 -8.35 4.03
N LEU A 439 -9.02 -9.21 4.93
CA LEU A 439 -9.44 -9.21 6.34
C LEU A 439 -8.67 -8.21 7.18
N ASN A 440 -7.34 -8.35 7.26
CA ASN A 440 -6.47 -7.52 8.09
C ASN A 440 -4.99 -7.77 7.72
N PRO A 441 -4.02 -7.01 8.25
CA PRO A 441 -2.60 -7.17 7.88
C PRO A 441 -2.01 -8.56 8.15
N LYS A 442 -2.54 -9.29 9.15
CA LYS A 442 -2.10 -10.63 9.53
C LYS A 442 -2.65 -11.69 8.59
N ASP A 443 -3.97 -11.71 8.43
CA ASP A 443 -4.67 -12.75 7.69
C ASP A 443 -4.68 -12.45 6.18
N ARG A 444 -4.43 -11.20 5.78
CA ARG A 444 -4.33 -10.75 4.39
C ARG A 444 -5.64 -10.98 3.64
N THR A 445 -5.58 -11.11 2.32
CA THR A 445 -6.72 -11.52 1.50
C THR A 445 -6.78 -13.02 1.38
N LEU A 446 -7.88 -13.63 1.81
CA LEU A 446 -8.07 -15.08 1.71
C LEU A 446 -9.52 -15.48 1.45
N LEU A 447 -9.69 -16.76 1.15
CA LEU A 447 -10.99 -17.44 1.12
C LEU A 447 -11.30 -17.97 2.52
N HIS A 448 -12.43 -17.56 3.09
CA HIS A 448 -12.84 -17.98 4.43
C HIS A 448 -14.36 -18.10 4.57
N THR A 449 -14.85 -18.54 5.73
CA THR A 449 -16.28 -18.70 5.99
C THR A 449 -16.99 -17.35 6.16
N THR A 450 -18.25 -17.26 5.71
CA THR A 450 -19.09 -16.05 5.90
C THR A 450 -19.58 -15.86 7.33
N THR A 451 -19.17 -16.74 8.24
CA THR A 451 -19.51 -16.70 9.67
C THR A 451 -18.32 -16.29 10.54
N TRP A 452 -17.26 -15.75 9.93
CA TRP A 452 -16.08 -15.27 10.65
C TRP A 452 -16.43 -14.14 11.63
N GLU A 453 -17.33 -13.24 11.23
CA GLU A 453 -17.87 -12.14 12.05
C GLU A 453 -19.34 -12.40 12.39
N SER A 454 -19.85 -11.75 13.44
CA SER A 454 -21.26 -11.85 13.86
C SER A 454 -22.17 -10.95 13.02
N ASP A 455 -23.32 -11.44 12.54
CA ASP A 455 -24.32 -10.69 11.74
C ASP A 455 -23.89 -10.43 10.28
N THR A 456 -24.28 -11.36 9.39
CA THR A 456 -23.93 -11.38 7.96
C THR A 456 -25.15 -11.10 7.09
N GLU A 457 -25.04 -10.14 6.19
CA GLU A 457 -26.04 -9.85 5.16
C GLU A 457 -25.47 -10.01 3.74
N TYR A 458 -26.36 -10.26 2.78
CA TYR A 458 -26.00 -10.48 1.39
C TYR A 458 -26.71 -9.50 0.46
N PHE A 459 -26.01 -8.99 -0.55
CA PHE A 459 -26.55 -8.03 -1.51
C PHE A 459 -26.22 -8.45 -2.94
N LYS A 460 -27.25 -8.56 -3.79
CA LYS A 460 -27.09 -8.77 -5.22
C LYS A 460 -26.92 -7.43 -5.94
N LEU A 461 -25.90 -7.34 -6.80
CA LEU A 461 -25.60 -6.15 -7.60
C LEU A 461 -25.98 -6.31 -9.09
N LEU A 462 -26.00 -7.55 -9.58
CA LEU A 462 -26.34 -7.87 -10.97
C LEU A 462 -27.86 -7.96 -11.14
N LYS A 463 -28.35 -7.58 -12.32
CA LYS A 463 -29.79 -7.51 -12.65
C LYS A 463 -30.22 -8.53 -13.68
#